data_AF-A0A1J8R5Y4-F1
#
_entry.id   AF-A0A1J8R5Y4-F1
#
_cell.length_a   1.000
_cell.length_b   1.000
_cell.length_c   1.000
_cell.angle_alpha   90.00
_cell.angle_beta   90.00
_cell.angle_gamma   90.00
#
_symmetry.space_group_name_H-M   'P 1'
#
loop_
_entity.id
_entity.type
_entity.pdbx_description
1 polymer ?
#
loop_
_entity_poly.entity_id
_entity_poly.type
_entity_poly.pdbx_seq_one_letter_code
_entity_poly.pdbx_strand_id
1 'polypeptide(L)'
;MQTIIRSSLNRHKYFIQLLSASGLAQRTQSYHRTRYMDVTDQLKQADKNRKKGPSQKLRGNPRDEPRIRISKSLSWLLRHGAKTAGLNMREDGYAEVSQVLSNPMFRDVNFSQLQEIVTRDQKQRFHLLLESRSPGSVSDIWWIRANQGHSLKMVTLDMQNIKSALDIPLAVHGTSLAAWEFIATQGLSKMKRNHIHLAQGIPGDIVISGMRNSSQILIFVDVQKALDAGIPFYLSANGVVLTEGDEGFLSPTYFQRVEFAKDRSPVAGWEGAGPVVPRELPAQPSQSIQGLAVAEVYSSASEPS
;
A
#
# COMPACT_ATOMS: atom_id res chain seq x y z
N MET A 1 5.69 -22.34 -22.53
CA MET A 1 6.76 -21.83 -21.65
C MET A 1 7.17 -20.46 -22.17
N GLN A 2 7.16 -19.44 -21.30
CA GLN A 2 7.73 -18.10 -21.52
C GLN A 2 7.05 -17.15 -22.54
N THR A 3 5.90 -16.59 -22.17
CA THR A 3 5.54 -15.21 -22.52
C THR A 3 4.67 -14.68 -21.38
N ILE A 4 4.74 -13.37 -21.06
CA ILE A 4 4.00 -12.66 -19.98
C ILE A 4 4.76 -12.57 -18.65
N ILE A 5 5.94 -11.93 -18.64
CA ILE A 5 6.50 -11.24 -17.46
C ILE A 5 7.18 -9.94 -17.94
N ARG A 6 6.40 -8.96 -18.42
CA ARG A 6 6.89 -7.59 -18.71
C ARG A 6 5.75 -6.57 -18.60
N SER A 7 5.28 -6.27 -17.39
CA SER A 7 4.35 -5.15 -17.18
C SER A 7 4.44 -4.47 -15.81
N SER A 8 5.62 -4.51 -15.16
CA SER A 8 5.87 -3.74 -13.93
C SER A 8 7.20 -2.97 -13.96
N LEU A 9 7.68 -2.66 -15.17
CA LEU A 9 8.84 -1.78 -15.40
C LEU A 9 8.43 -0.44 -16.05
N ASN A 10 7.13 -0.20 -16.29
CA ASN A 10 6.66 0.97 -17.03
C ASN A 10 6.16 2.13 -16.18
N ARG A 11 6.09 2.05 -14.84
CA ARG A 11 5.78 3.23 -14.00
C ARG A 11 6.99 4.03 -13.53
N HIS A 12 8.20 3.52 -13.74
CA HIS A 12 9.44 4.28 -13.53
C HIS A 12 9.92 5.01 -14.79
N LYS A 13 9.24 4.84 -15.93
CA LYS A 13 9.53 5.56 -17.17
C LYS A 13 8.77 6.89 -17.31
N TYR A 14 7.64 7.06 -16.64
CA TYR A 14 6.83 8.28 -16.75
C TYR A 14 7.39 9.50 -16.01
N PHE A 15 8.47 9.35 -15.22
CA PHE A 15 9.16 10.50 -14.63
C PHE A 15 10.50 10.85 -15.32
N ILE A 16 10.97 10.03 -16.27
CA ILE A 16 12.21 10.31 -17.02
C ILE A 16 11.93 10.79 -18.45
N GLN A 17 10.67 10.76 -18.92
CA GLN A 17 10.32 11.16 -20.27
C GLN A 17 9.61 12.53 -20.32
N LEU A 18 10.20 13.53 -19.67
CA LEU A 18 9.89 14.95 -19.86
C LEU A 18 11.15 15.83 -19.88
N LEU A 19 12.31 15.25 -20.24
CA LEU A 19 13.57 15.96 -20.46
C LEU A 19 14.39 15.32 -21.60
N SER A 20 13.77 15.12 -22.76
CA SER A 20 14.49 14.75 -23.99
C SER A 20 14.16 15.65 -25.18
N ALA A 21 13.90 16.93 -24.92
CA ALA A 21 14.12 17.98 -25.91
C ALA A 21 15.25 18.85 -25.34
N SER A 22 16.36 18.93 -26.08
CA SER A 22 17.67 19.54 -25.74
C SER A 22 18.58 18.72 -24.82
N GLY A 23 19.64 18.12 -25.40
CA GLY A 23 21.00 17.85 -24.85
C GLY A 23 21.28 17.39 -23.40
N LEU A 24 20.29 17.13 -22.54
CA LEU A 24 20.46 17.01 -21.08
C LEU A 24 20.54 15.57 -20.55
N ALA A 25 20.34 14.55 -21.39
CA ALA A 25 20.20 13.15 -20.97
C ALA A 25 21.45 12.54 -20.31
N GLN A 26 22.67 12.99 -20.67
CA GLN A 26 23.91 12.47 -20.06
C GLN A 26 24.21 13.13 -18.70
N ARG A 27 23.76 14.38 -18.51
CA ARG A 27 23.99 15.16 -17.29
C ARG A 27 23.05 14.73 -16.15
N THR A 28 21.81 14.36 -16.47
CA THR A 28 20.84 13.84 -15.50
C THR A 28 21.17 12.42 -15.04
N GLN A 29 21.70 11.56 -15.91
CA GLN A 29 22.09 10.20 -15.56
C GLN A 29 23.31 10.15 -14.64
N SER A 30 24.31 11.00 -14.89
CA SER A 30 25.47 11.20 -14.02
C SER A 30 25.08 11.79 -12.65
N TYR A 31 24.17 12.77 -12.65
CA TYR A 31 23.63 13.37 -11.44
C TYR A 31 22.85 12.36 -10.58
N HIS A 32 21.95 11.58 -11.16
CA HIS A 32 21.21 10.54 -10.44
C HIS A 32 22.12 9.42 -9.89
N ARG A 33 23.13 8.99 -10.66
CA ARG A 33 24.09 7.96 -10.22
C ARG A 33 24.95 8.43 -9.04
N THR A 34 25.45 9.66 -9.10
CA THR A 34 26.29 10.25 -8.05
C THR A 34 25.50 10.51 -6.76
N ARG A 35 24.26 11.00 -6.91
CA ARG A 35 23.33 11.28 -5.80
C ARG A 35 22.88 10.03 -5.06
N TYR A 36 22.63 8.93 -5.78
CA TYR A 36 22.31 7.64 -5.18
C TYR A 36 23.48 7.07 -4.36
N MET A 37 24.72 7.30 -4.82
CA MET A 37 25.93 6.84 -4.13
C MET A 37 26.10 7.57 -2.78
N ASP A 38 25.91 8.90 -2.73
CA ASP A 38 26.02 9.70 -1.49
C ASP A 38 25.04 9.22 -0.41
N VAL A 39 23.77 8.99 -0.77
CA VAL A 39 22.76 8.46 0.16
C VAL A 39 23.13 7.05 0.64
N THR A 40 23.64 6.18 -0.25
CA THR A 40 24.10 4.85 0.17
C THR A 40 25.32 4.93 1.10
N ASP A 41 26.19 5.90 0.92
CA ASP A 41 27.38 6.07 1.75
C ASP A 41 27.01 6.63 3.13
N GLN A 42 26.03 7.54 3.22
CA GLN A 42 25.45 7.97 4.49
C GLN A 42 24.81 6.81 5.26
N LEU A 43 24.08 5.92 4.58
CA LEU A 43 23.48 4.73 5.20
C LEU A 43 24.54 3.71 5.64
N LYS A 44 25.63 3.54 4.88
CA LYS A 44 26.79 2.71 5.28
C LYS A 44 27.55 3.32 6.46
N GLN A 45 27.70 4.64 6.50
CA GLN A 45 28.39 5.33 7.59
C GLN A 45 27.58 5.29 8.90
N ALA A 46 26.25 5.38 8.81
CA ALA A 46 25.35 5.14 9.94
C ALA A 46 25.45 3.70 10.46
N ASP A 47 25.62 2.71 9.58
CA ASP A 47 25.82 1.30 9.95
C ASP A 47 27.14 1.08 10.72
N LYS A 48 28.22 1.75 10.30
CA LYS A 48 29.53 1.69 10.96
C LYS A 48 29.55 2.28 12.38
N ASN A 49 28.69 3.25 12.68
CA ASN A 49 28.67 3.97 13.98
C ASN A 49 27.71 3.37 15.03
N ARG A 50 27.19 2.14 14.84
CA ARG A 50 26.20 1.54 15.73
C ARG A 50 26.78 1.09 17.09
N LYS A 51 26.23 1.61 18.19
CA LYS A 51 26.56 1.15 19.57
C LYS A 51 25.99 -0.26 19.84
N LYS A 52 26.83 -1.15 20.40
CA LYS A 52 26.50 -2.55 20.71
C LYS A 52 25.64 -2.68 22.00
N GLY A 53 24.32 -2.56 21.88
CA GLY A 53 23.37 -3.02 22.91
C GLY A 53 22.93 -4.49 22.70
N PRO A 54 22.15 -5.11 23.60
CA PRO A 54 21.56 -6.42 23.34
C PRO A 54 20.62 -6.38 22.12
N SER A 55 20.66 -7.40 21.26
CA SER A 55 19.76 -7.50 20.10
C SER A 55 18.36 -7.92 20.54
N GLN A 56 17.33 -7.20 20.08
CA GLN A 56 15.95 -7.66 20.24
C GLN A 56 15.61 -8.67 19.15
N LYS A 57 14.99 -9.79 19.52
CA LYS A 57 14.61 -10.84 18.57
C LYS A 57 13.57 -10.33 17.55
N LEU A 58 13.83 -10.59 16.27
CA LEU A 58 12.86 -10.40 15.19
C LEU A 58 11.56 -11.17 15.49
N ARG A 59 10.42 -10.52 15.23
CA ARG A 59 9.07 -11.09 15.33
C ARG A 59 8.83 -12.14 14.23
N GLY A 60 7.84 -13.00 14.44
CA GLY A 60 7.45 -14.08 13.52
C GLY A 60 7.78 -15.47 14.06
N ASN A 61 7.43 -16.50 13.29
CA ASN A 61 7.77 -17.87 13.64
C ASN A 61 9.29 -18.06 13.41
N PRO A 62 10.06 -18.67 14.34
CA PRO A 62 11.48 -18.95 14.11
C PRO A 62 11.78 -19.76 12.84
N ARG A 63 10.79 -20.53 12.34
CA ARG A 63 10.87 -21.31 11.10
C ARG A 63 10.59 -20.48 9.83
N ASP A 64 10.09 -19.25 9.96
CA ASP A 64 9.89 -18.37 8.82
C ASP A 64 11.24 -17.94 8.24
N GLU A 65 11.30 -17.75 6.91
CA GLU A 65 12.48 -17.14 6.27
C GLU A 65 12.84 -15.80 6.93
N PRO A 66 14.16 -15.46 7.03
CA PRO A 66 14.59 -14.21 7.65
C PRO A 66 13.88 -12.97 7.10
N ARG A 67 13.69 -12.89 5.78
CA ARG A 67 12.98 -11.80 5.11
C ARG A 67 11.54 -11.63 5.59
N ILE A 68 10.82 -12.73 5.82
CA ILE A 68 9.45 -12.71 6.34
C ILE A 68 9.44 -12.19 7.77
N ARG A 69 10.41 -12.60 8.60
CA ARG A 69 10.55 -12.13 9.98
C ARG A 69 10.88 -10.64 10.06
N ILE A 70 11.75 -10.15 9.18
CA ILE A 70 12.05 -8.72 9.06
C ILE A 70 10.79 -7.96 8.63
N SER A 71 10.05 -8.43 7.62
CA SER A 71 8.80 -7.80 7.16
C SER A 71 7.72 -7.74 8.27
N LYS A 72 7.57 -8.81 9.06
CA LYS A 72 6.66 -8.84 10.23
C LYS A 72 7.10 -7.85 11.31
N SER A 73 8.41 -7.80 11.58
CA SER A 73 9.01 -6.87 12.54
C SER A 73 8.82 -5.42 12.10
N LEU A 74 9.05 -5.12 10.82
CA LEU A 74 8.88 -3.80 10.21
C LEU A 74 7.42 -3.36 10.24
N SER A 75 6.50 -4.27 9.91
CA SER A 75 5.06 -4.01 10.03
C SER A 75 4.68 -3.65 11.46
N TRP A 76 5.20 -4.37 12.47
CA TRP A 76 4.92 -4.04 13.86
C TRP A 76 5.51 -2.69 14.26
N LEU A 77 6.78 -2.44 13.93
CA LEU A 77 7.46 -1.17 14.27
C LEU A 77 6.68 0.01 13.70
N LEU A 78 6.35 -0.04 12.40
CA LEU A 78 5.71 1.08 11.70
C LEU A 78 4.23 1.25 12.05
N ARG A 79 3.52 0.22 12.52
CA ARG A 79 2.07 0.30 12.82
C ARG A 79 1.73 0.50 14.28
N HIS A 80 2.63 0.06 15.17
CA HIS A 80 2.34 -0.09 16.60
C HIS A 80 3.53 0.32 17.48
N GLY A 81 4.74 -0.07 17.08
CA GLY A 81 5.92 -0.03 17.93
C GLY A 81 6.68 1.29 17.96
N ALA A 82 6.38 2.25 17.08
CA ALA A 82 7.21 3.44 16.88
C ALA A 82 7.54 4.18 18.19
N LYS A 83 6.51 4.53 18.98
CA LYS A 83 6.68 5.22 20.27
C LYS A 83 7.50 4.39 21.27
N THR A 84 7.19 3.10 21.42
CA THR A 84 7.90 2.19 22.34
C THR A 84 9.36 1.97 21.92
N ALA A 85 9.62 2.06 20.62
CA ALA A 85 10.94 1.89 20.03
C ALA A 85 11.77 3.20 20.00
N GLY A 86 11.22 4.32 20.48
CA GLY A 86 11.85 5.64 20.38
C GLY A 86 12.04 6.11 18.93
N LEU A 87 11.23 5.60 17.99
CA LEU A 87 11.28 5.97 16.59
C LEU A 87 10.40 7.21 16.37
N ASN A 88 11.00 8.28 15.85
CA ASN A 88 10.24 9.45 15.45
C ASN A 88 9.49 9.17 14.16
N MET A 89 8.20 9.49 14.16
CA MET A 89 7.30 9.25 13.04
C MET A 89 6.50 10.51 12.77
N ARG A 90 6.43 10.88 11.50
CA ARG A 90 5.59 11.97 10.99
C ARG A 90 4.11 11.61 11.10
N GLU A 91 3.25 12.62 11.04
CA GLU A 91 1.79 12.44 11.07
C GLU A 91 1.28 11.62 9.88
N ASP A 92 1.93 11.70 8.73
CA ASP A 92 1.63 10.89 7.53
C ASP A 92 2.19 9.45 7.60
N GLY A 93 2.74 9.06 8.77
CA GLY A 93 3.24 7.73 9.08
C GLY A 93 4.67 7.44 8.61
N TYR A 94 5.36 8.40 7.98
CA TYR A 94 6.75 8.20 7.57
C TYR A 94 7.73 8.30 8.74
N ALA A 95 8.65 7.34 8.78
CA ALA A 95 9.82 7.36 9.65
C ALA A 95 11.10 7.33 8.81
N GLU A 96 12.15 7.97 9.30
CA GLU A 96 13.43 8.01 8.61
C GLU A 96 14.06 6.61 8.56
N VAL A 97 14.47 6.16 7.38
CA VAL A 97 15.03 4.81 7.20
C VAL A 97 16.31 4.63 8.01
N SER A 98 17.14 5.67 8.16
CA SER A 98 18.35 5.63 8.99
C SER A 98 18.01 5.30 10.46
N GLN A 99 16.94 5.88 11.00
CA GLN A 99 16.46 5.61 12.37
C GLN A 99 15.86 4.21 12.49
N VAL A 100 15.07 3.77 11.50
CA VAL A 100 14.51 2.41 11.46
C VAL A 100 15.61 1.37 11.49
N LEU A 101 16.65 1.52 10.64
CA LEU A 101 17.75 0.57 10.57
C LEU A 101 18.66 0.64 11.81
N SER A 102 18.76 1.80 12.46
CA SER A 102 19.50 1.95 13.72
C SER A 102 18.83 1.28 14.92
N ASN A 103 17.56 0.90 14.80
CA ASN A 103 16.85 0.20 15.86
C ASN A 103 17.50 -1.18 16.13
N PRO A 104 17.70 -1.59 17.41
CA PRO A 104 18.35 -2.86 17.74
C PRO A 104 17.72 -4.11 17.12
N MET A 105 16.43 -4.07 16.77
CA MET A 105 15.71 -5.15 16.09
C MET A 105 16.16 -5.34 14.63
N PHE A 106 16.69 -4.30 13.99
CA PHE A 106 17.11 -4.29 12.57
C PHE A 106 18.63 -4.16 12.40
N ARG A 107 19.40 -4.48 13.45
CA ARG A 107 20.88 -4.37 13.43
C ARG A 107 21.53 -5.14 12.28
N ASP A 108 21.02 -6.33 11.96
CA ASP A 108 21.60 -7.16 10.89
C ASP A 108 20.92 -6.90 9.54
N VAL A 109 20.17 -5.79 9.42
CA VAL A 109 19.45 -5.39 8.21
C VAL A 109 20.08 -4.13 7.64
N ASN A 110 20.50 -4.21 6.38
CA ASN A 110 20.97 -3.07 5.61
C ASN A 110 19.87 -2.51 4.70
N PHE A 111 20.14 -1.37 4.08
CA PHE A 111 19.19 -0.69 3.22
C PHE A 111 18.77 -1.51 1.99
N SER A 112 19.71 -2.23 1.36
CA SER A 112 19.40 -3.07 0.20
C SER A 112 18.40 -4.18 0.55
N GLN A 113 18.56 -4.81 1.71
CA GLN A 113 17.61 -5.80 2.23
C GLN A 113 16.25 -5.16 2.53
N LEU A 114 16.21 -3.94 3.09
CA LEU A 114 14.96 -3.21 3.31
C LEU A 114 14.25 -2.90 1.98
N GLN A 115 14.97 -2.41 0.98
CA GLN A 115 14.43 -2.17 -0.36
C GLN A 115 13.91 -3.45 -1.00
N GLU A 116 14.63 -4.56 -0.84
CA GLU A 116 14.17 -5.85 -1.32
C GLU A 116 12.87 -6.24 -0.62
N ILE A 117 12.76 -6.05 0.71
CA ILE A 117 11.54 -6.29 1.49
C ILE A 117 10.34 -5.53 0.93
N VAL A 118 10.52 -4.24 0.66
CA VAL A 118 9.46 -3.38 0.10
C VAL A 118 9.12 -3.81 -1.33
N THR A 119 10.13 -4.05 -2.18
CA THR A 119 9.94 -4.40 -3.60
C THR A 119 9.22 -5.72 -3.80
N ARG A 120 9.55 -6.78 -3.05
CA ARG A 120 8.84 -8.09 -3.16
C ARG A 120 7.70 -8.24 -2.14
N ASP A 121 7.21 -7.14 -1.56
CA ASP A 121 6.01 -7.20 -0.74
C ASP A 121 4.77 -7.29 -1.62
N GLN A 122 4.32 -8.52 -1.83
CA GLN A 122 3.11 -8.80 -2.59
C GLN A 122 1.87 -8.07 -2.06
N LYS A 123 1.84 -7.72 -0.76
CA LYS A 123 0.71 -7.00 -0.15
C LYS A 123 0.83 -5.49 -0.17
N GLN A 124 1.93 -4.97 -0.73
CA GLN A 124 2.23 -3.55 -0.79
C GLN A 124 1.97 -2.84 0.55
N ARG A 125 2.50 -3.40 1.65
CA ARG A 125 2.31 -2.89 3.01
C ARG A 125 3.14 -1.65 3.27
N PHE A 126 4.21 -1.46 2.51
CA PHE A 126 5.19 -0.41 2.75
C PHE A 126 5.33 0.51 1.54
N HIS A 127 5.68 1.76 1.82
CA HIS A 127 6.08 2.71 0.81
C HIS A 127 7.40 3.37 1.20
N LEU A 128 8.32 3.45 0.24
CA LEU A 128 9.59 4.16 0.36
C LEU A 128 9.50 5.47 -0.39
N LEU A 129 9.89 6.56 0.26
CA LEU A 129 9.91 7.90 -0.30
C LEU A 129 11.33 8.47 -0.17
N LEU A 130 11.85 9.04 -1.24
CA LEU A 130 13.08 9.82 -1.22
C LEU A 130 12.71 11.30 -1.24
N GLU A 131 13.12 12.05 -0.22
CA GLU A 131 12.80 13.47 -0.06
C GLU A 131 14.08 14.26 0.24
N SER A 132 14.29 15.40 -0.41
CA SER A 132 15.42 16.28 -0.12
C SER A 132 15.20 17.01 1.20
N ARG A 133 16.25 17.13 2.05
CA ARG A 133 16.14 17.82 3.36
C ARG A 133 15.59 19.24 3.28
N SER A 134 15.85 19.93 2.18
CA SER A 134 15.38 21.30 1.93
C SER A 134 15.33 21.53 0.42
N PRO A 135 14.49 22.48 -0.06
CA PRO A 135 14.54 22.93 -1.44
C PRO A 135 15.97 23.38 -1.81
N GLY A 136 16.56 22.76 -2.83
CA GLY A 136 17.94 23.03 -3.24
C GLY A 136 19.03 22.30 -2.44
N SER A 137 18.67 21.48 -1.44
CA SER A 137 19.64 20.62 -0.76
C SER A 137 20.03 19.42 -1.62
N VAL A 138 21.32 19.08 -1.58
CA VAL A 138 21.87 17.87 -2.21
C VAL A 138 21.75 16.62 -1.32
N SER A 139 21.39 16.79 -0.03
CA SER A 139 21.22 15.65 0.88
C SER A 139 19.77 15.16 0.87
N ASP A 140 19.56 14.00 0.26
CA ASP A 140 18.27 13.31 0.25
C ASP A 140 18.15 12.34 1.44
N ILE A 141 16.92 12.16 1.91
CA ILE A 141 16.57 11.26 3.00
C ILE A 141 15.60 10.21 2.48
N TRP A 142 15.89 8.94 2.78
CA TRP A 142 14.91 7.87 2.62
C TRP A 142 13.97 7.81 3.82
N TRP A 143 12.68 7.81 3.51
CA TRP A 143 11.58 7.65 4.44
C TRP A 143 10.83 6.35 4.14
N ILE A 144 10.29 5.72 5.17
CA ILE A 144 9.44 4.53 5.04
C ILE A 144 8.19 4.65 5.90
N ARG A 145 7.04 4.20 5.37
CA ARG A 145 5.80 4.06 6.13
C ARG A 145 5.11 2.74 5.85
N ALA A 146 4.17 2.37 6.72
CA ALA A 146 3.15 1.38 6.39
C ALA A 146 1.94 2.05 5.74
N ASN A 147 1.39 1.45 4.69
CA ASN A 147 0.27 1.99 3.90
C ASN A 147 -1.09 1.85 4.61
N GLN A 148 -1.21 0.96 5.59
CA GLN A 148 -2.42 0.74 6.39
C GLN A 148 -2.12 -0.06 7.65
N GLY A 149 -3.13 -0.19 8.53
CA GLY A 149 -3.11 -1.07 9.69
C GLY A 149 -2.49 -0.48 10.95
N HIS A 150 -2.38 0.85 11.02
CA HIS A 150 -1.88 1.60 12.17
C HIS A 150 -2.83 1.49 13.37
N SER A 151 -2.25 1.49 14.56
CA SER A 151 -2.93 1.78 15.83
C SER A 151 -2.43 3.06 16.51
N LEU A 152 -1.46 3.75 15.89
CA LEU A 152 -0.91 4.99 16.38
C LEU A 152 -1.90 6.11 16.06
N LYS A 153 -2.42 6.79 17.10
CA LYS A 153 -3.44 7.83 16.96
C LYS A 153 -2.95 9.08 16.23
N MET A 154 -1.66 9.36 16.29
CA MET A 154 -1.03 10.48 15.59
C MET A 154 -0.89 10.28 14.07
N VAL A 155 -1.11 9.05 13.58
CA VAL A 155 -0.90 8.74 12.16
C VAL A 155 -2.21 8.92 11.41
N THR A 156 -2.21 9.91 10.53
CA THR A 156 -3.28 10.22 9.57
C THR A 156 -2.75 9.94 8.17
N LEU A 157 -3.34 8.95 7.50
CA LEU A 157 -2.96 8.63 6.13
C LEU A 157 -3.91 9.34 5.15
N ASP A 158 -3.36 9.88 4.07
CA ASP A 158 -4.16 10.32 2.94
C ASP A 158 -4.87 9.11 2.33
N MET A 159 -6.20 9.13 2.41
CA MET A 159 -7.07 8.10 1.85
C MET A 159 -8.13 8.77 1.00
N GLN A 160 -8.54 8.10 -0.08
CA GLN A 160 -9.58 8.62 -0.95
C GLN A 160 -10.95 8.30 -0.37
N ASN A 161 -11.83 9.28 -0.24
CA ASN A 161 -13.21 9.02 0.18
C ASN A 161 -13.93 8.18 -0.87
N ILE A 162 -14.58 7.10 -0.43
CA ILE A 162 -15.50 6.31 -1.23
C ILE A 162 -16.88 6.96 -1.08
N LYS A 163 -17.45 7.43 -2.18
CA LYS A 163 -18.72 8.17 -2.21
C LYS A 163 -19.88 7.30 -2.69
N SER A 164 -19.58 6.23 -3.42
CA SER A 164 -20.56 5.23 -3.85
C SER A 164 -19.94 3.85 -3.83
N ALA A 165 -20.78 2.82 -3.65
CA ALA A 165 -20.34 1.44 -3.86
C ALA A 165 -19.78 1.19 -5.28
N LEU A 166 -20.11 2.04 -6.26
CA LEU A 166 -19.58 1.96 -7.62
C LEU A 166 -18.09 2.34 -7.74
N ASP A 167 -17.53 3.02 -6.74
CA ASP A 167 -16.12 3.42 -6.72
C ASP A 167 -15.17 2.23 -6.47
N ILE A 168 -15.72 1.09 -6.05
CA ILE A 168 -14.97 -0.11 -5.68
C ILE A 168 -15.65 -1.35 -6.28
N PRO A 169 -14.89 -2.41 -6.62
CA PRO A 169 -15.50 -3.62 -7.16
C PRO A 169 -16.22 -4.44 -6.09
N LEU A 170 -15.71 -4.41 -4.85
CA LEU A 170 -16.19 -5.21 -3.73
C LEU A 170 -15.64 -4.67 -2.40
N ALA A 171 -16.31 -4.96 -1.28
CA ALA A 171 -15.76 -4.87 0.05
C ALA A 171 -16.06 -6.16 0.84
N VAL A 172 -15.02 -6.94 1.15
CA VAL A 172 -15.16 -8.23 1.84
C VAL A 172 -14.17 -8.36 3.00
N HIS A 173 -14.65 -8.81 4.15
CA HIS A 173 -13.83 -9.13 5.31
C HIS A 173 -13.61 -10.64 5.42
N GLY A 174 -12.35 -11.06 5.51
CA GLY A 174 -12.01 -12.46 5.78
C GLY A 174 -11.68 -12.67 7.25
N THR A 175 -12.33 -13.65 7.88
CA THR A 175 -12.16 -13.96 9.31
C THR A 175 -12.10 -15.47 9.56
N SER A 176 -11.83 -15.88 10.81
CA SER A 176 -11.87 -17.29 11.23
C SER A 176 -13.28 -17.69 11.70
N LEU A 177 -13.56 -18.99 11.75
CA LEU A 177 -14.83 -19.51 12.28
C LEU A 177 -15.08 -19.08 13.74
N ALA A 178 -14.07 -19.18 14.59
CA ALA A 178 -14.19 -18.78 16.00
C ALA A 178 -14.49 -17.29 16.17
N ALA A 179 -13.96 -16.42 15.29
CA ALA A 179 -14.27 -14.99 15.36
C ALA A 179 -15.68 -14.68 14.82
N TRP A 180 -16.15 -15.47 13.85
CA TRP A 180 -17.49 -15.34 13.28
C TRP A 180 -18.60 -15.49 14.32
N GLU A 181 -18.45 -16.40 15.29
CA GLU A 181 -19.41 -16.60 16.39
C GLU A 181 -19.77 -15.29 17.13
N PHE A 182 -18.81 -14.38 17.26
CA PHE A 182 -19.03 -13.07 17.86
C PHE A 182 -19.42 -12.01 16.83
N ILE A 183 -18.79 -12.03 15.65
CA ILE A 183 -19.03 -11.04 14.58
C ILE A 183 -20.48 -11.09 14.08
N ALA A 184 -21.09 -12.28 14.03
CA ALA A 184 -22.47 -12.46 13.60
C ALA A 184 -23.47 -11.65 14.43
N THR A 185 -23.18 -11.42 15.71
CA THR A 185 -24.06 -10.66 16.62
C THR A 185 -23.59 -9.23 16.82
N GLN A 186 -22.28 -8.99 17.00
CA GLN A 186 -21.74 -7.67 17.36
C GLN A 186 -21.34 -6.81 16.16
N GLY A 187 -21.17 -7.42 14.99
CA GLY A 187 -20.59 -6.76 13.81
C GLY A 187 -19.06 -6.84 13.74
N LEU A 188 -18.49 -6.22 12.71
CA LEU A 188 -17.05 -6.11 12.54
C LEU A 188 -16.51 -4.99 13.43
N SER A 189 -15.45 -5.26 14.20
CA SER A 189 -14.79 -4.23 15.02
C SER A 189 -13.45 -3.82 14.43
N LYS A 190 -13.11 -2.53 14.52
CA LYS A 190 -11.74 -2.06 14.26
C LYS A 190 -10.73 -2.58 15.29
N MET A 191 -11.20 -3.12 16.41
CA MET A 191 -10.39 -3.61 17.52
C MET A 191 -9.41 -2.51 17.97
N LYS A 192 -8.11 -2.81 18.06
CA LYS A 192 -7.07 -1.84 18.41
C LYS A 192 -6.57 -1.00 17.24
N ARG A 193 -7.09 -1.19 16.02
CA ARG A 193 -6.66 -0.44 14.83
C ARG A 193 -7.48 0.84 14.67
N ASN A 194 -7.03 1.73 13.80
CA ASN A 194 -7.78 2.93 13.45
C ASN A 194 -9.04 2.62 12.61
N HIS A 195 -9.01 1.56 11.79
CA HIS A 195 -10.08 1.20 10.86
C HIS A 195 -10.32 -0.32 10.81
N ILE A 196 -11.53 -0.72 10.43
CA ILE A 196 -11.89 -2.03 9.90
C ILE A 196 -11.28 -2.15 8.50
N HIS A 197 -10.70 -3.32 8.18
CA HIS A 197 -10.05 -3.58 6.89
C HIS A 197 -10.92 -4.52 6.04
N LEU A 198 -11.24 -4.08 4.83
CA LEU A 198 -12.01 -4.81 3.84
C LEU A 198 -11.19 -4.94 2.55
N ALA A 199 -11.16 -6.13 1.97
CA ALA A 199 -10.50 -6.39 0.69
C ALA A 199 -11.45 -6.12 -0.48
N GLN A 200 -10.88 -5.79 -1.63
CA GLN A 200 -11.62 -5.59 -2.89
C GLN A 200 -11.76 -6.87 -3.73
N GLY A 201 -11.54 -8.04 -3.12
CA GLY A 201 -11.64 -9.33 -3.78
C GLY A 201 -11.51 -10.47 -2.78
N ILE A 202 -11.68 -11.70 -3.27
CA ILE A 202 -11.68 -12.93 -2.46
C ILE A 202 -10.42 -13.78 -2.69
N PRO A 203 -10.09 -14.74 -1.80
CA PRO A 203 -8.97 -15.64 -2.03
C PRO A 203 -9.16 -16.39 -3.36
N GLY A 204 -8.21 -16.23 -4.29
CA GLY A 204 -8.32 -16.73 -5.67
C GLY A 204 -8.33 -15.63 -6.71
N ASP A 205 -8.85 -14.44 -6.37
CA ASP A 205 -8.73 -13.23 -7.19
C ASP A 205 -7.36 -12.57 -7.00
N ILE A 206 -7.07 -11.54 -7.80
CA ILE A 206 -5.92 -10.65 -7.60
C ILE A 206 -6.17 -9.76 -6.36
N VAL A 207 -6.13 -10.36 -5.17
CA VAL A 207 -6.25 -9.65 -3.89
C VAL A 207 -4.87 -9.28 -3.39
N ILE A 208 -4.52 -8.02 -3.59
CA ILE A 208 -3.23 -7.49 -3.14
C ILE A 208 -3.18 -7.49 -1.60
N SER A 209 -4.21 -6.96 -0.93
CA SER A 209 -4.17 -6.73 0.51
C SER A 209 -5.57 -6.72 1.15
N GLY A 210 -5.64 -6.62 2.47
CA GLY A 210 -6.91 -6.56 3.21
C GLY A 210 -7.44 -7.92 3.70
N MET A 211 -6.98 -9.05 3.15
CA MET A 211 -7.40 -10.38 3.58
C MET A 211 -6.23 -11.32 3.93
N ARG A 212 -6.49 -12.28 4.83
CA ARG A 212 -5.57 -13.38 5.14
C ARG A 212 -5.94 -14.61 4.29
N ASN A 213 -4.93 -15.37 3.86
CA ASN A 213 -5.15 -16.61 3.11
C ASN A 213 -5.75 -17.70 4.01
N SER A 214 -5.63 -17.56 5.33
CA SER A 214 -6.19 -18.47 6.33
C SER A 214 -7.62 -18.13 6.73
N SER A 215 -8.29 -17.20 6.03
CA SER A 215 -9.69 -16.88 6.32
C SER A 215 -10.57 -18.08 6.01
N GLN A 216 -11.54 -18.34 6.87
CA GLN A 216 -12.51 -19.42 6.75
C GLN A 216 -13.92 -18.91 6.47
N ILE A 217 -14.20 -17.66 6.83
CA ILE A 217 -15.47 -16.96 6.61
C ILE A 217 -15.19 -15.68 5.84
N LEU A 218 -16.07 -15.38 4.88
CA LEU A 218 -16.04 -14.18 4.05
C LEU A 218 -17.34 -13.40 4.25
N ILE A 219 -17.22 -12.18 4.76
CA ILE A 219 -18.34 -11.29 5.07
C ILE A 219 -18.36 -10.19 4.01
N PHE A 220 -19.39 -10.18 3.18
CA PHE A 220 -19.59 -9.21 2.12
C PHE A 220 -20.35 -8.02 2.68
N VAL A 221 -19.81 -6.82 2.51
CA VAL A 221 -20.38 -5.59 3.07
C VAL A 221 -21.17 -4.85 1.99
N ASP A 222 -22.40 -4.47 2.34
CA ASP A 222 -23.20 -3.52 1.57
C ASP A 222 -22.71 -2.10 1.87
N VAL A 223 -21.75 -1.64 1.07
CA VAL A 223 -21.12 -0.33 1.24
C VAL A 223 -22.10 0.81 0.96
N GLN A 224 -23.01 0.65 -0.01
CA GLN A 224 -23.96 1.73 -0.31
C GLN A 224 -24.92 1.93 0.86
N LYS A 225 -25.47 0.84 1.43
CA LYS A 225 -26.33 0.90 2.60
C LYS A 225 -25.65 1.54 3.81
N ALA A 226 -24.36 1.28 4.00
CA ALA A 226 -23.60 1.88 5.09
C ALA A 226 -23.28 3.38 4.86
N LEU A 227 -22.96 3.76 3.62
CA LEU A 227 -22.77 5.16 3.22
C LEU A 227 -24.06 5.97 3.38
N ASP A 228 -25.19 5.42 2.97
CA ASP A 228 -26.52 6.06 3.10
C ASP A 228 -26.91 6.27 4.57
N ALA A 229 -26.37 5.44 5.47
CA ALA A 229 -26.50 5.58 6.92
C ALA A 229 -25.45 6.53 7.55
N GLY A 230 -24.61 7.18 6.74
CA GLY A 230 -23.61 8.14 7.19
C GLY A 230 -22.29 7.53 7.67
N ILE A 231 -22.07 6.23 7.47
CA ILE A 231 -20.81 5.57 7.85
C ILE A 231 -19.78 5.76 6.73
N PRO A 232 -18.66 6.48 6.97
CA PRO A 232 -17.70 6.79 5.93
C PRO A 232 -16.83 5.58 5.56
N PHE A 233 -16.47 5.50 4.29
CA PHE A 233 -15.51 4.54 3.75
C PHE A 233 -14.39 5.25 3.00
N TYR A 234 -13.21 4.65 3.04
CA TYR A 234 -12.00 5.19 2.44
C TYR A 234 -11.25 4.12 1.67
N LEU A 235 -10.61 4.51 0.57
CA LEU A 235 -9.71 3.67 -0.19
C LEU A 235 -8.27 4.09 0.10
N SER A 236 -7.48 3.13 0.60
CA SER A 236 -6.05 3.30 0.80
C SER A 236 -5.27 3.20 -0.50
N ALA A 237 -4.03 3.70 -0.50
CA ALA A 237 -3.13 3.69 -1.66
C ALA A 237 -2.85 2.28 -2.25
N ASN A 238 -3.06 1.21 -1.47
CA ASN A 238 -2.85 -0.16 -1.91
C ASN A 238 -4.16 -0.96 -2.10
N GLY A 239 -5.28 -0.26 -2.28
CA GLY A 239 -6.56 -0.86 -2.64
C GLY A 239 -7.31 -1.54 -1.48
N VAL A 240 -6.94 -1.27 -0.23
CA VAL A 240 -7.73 -1.73 0.92
C VAL A 240 -8.82 -0.72 1.22
N VAL A 241 -10.05 -1.21 1.34
CA VAL A 241 -11.22 -0.45 1.76
C VAL A 241 -11.22 -0.39 3.29
N LEU A 242 -11.43 0.80 3.84
CA LEU A 242 -11.30 1.12 5.24
C LEU A 242 -12.54 1.83 5.73
N THR A 243 -13.00 1.51 6.92
CA THR A 243 -14.05 2.28 7.61
C THR A 243 -13.74 2.32 9.09
N GLU A 244 -14.06 3.42 9.75
CA GLU A 244 -14.02 3.47 11.21
C GLU A 244 -15.18 2.69 11.84
N GLY A 245 -16.24 2.43 11.07
CA GLY A 245 -17.53 2.00 11.58
C GLY A 245 -18.24 3.12 12.35
N ASP A 246 -19.38 2.78 12.94
CA ASP A 246 -20.06 3.56 13.96
C ASP A 246 -19.55 3.15 15.34
N GLU A 247 -19.02 4.10 16.10
CA GLU A 247 -18.33 3.85 17.38
C GLU A 247 -17.25 2.73 17.35
N GLY A 248 -16.64 2.49 16.18
CA GLY A 248 -15.63 1.44 15.99
C GLY A 248 -16.17 0.10 15.49
N PHE A 249 -17.48 0.00 15.22
CA PHE A 249 -18.15 -1.22 14.78
C PHE A 249 -18.90 -1.00 13.46
N LEU A 250 -18.90 -2.03 12.61
CA LEU A 250 -19.80 -2.10 11.46
C LEU A 250 -20.84 -3.18 11.74
N SER A 251 -22.07 -2.75 12.01
CA SER A 251 -23.20 -3.60 12.38
C SER A 251 -23.46 -4.72 11.35
N PRO A 252 -23.89 -5.92 11.78
CA PRO A 252 -24.28 -6.98 10.86
C PRO A 252 -25.42 -6.60 9.90
N THR A 253 -26.20 -5.55 10.20
CA THR A 253 -27.23 -5.01 9.29
C THR A 253 -26.66 -4.54 7.95
N TYR A 254 -25.36 -4.24 7.89
CA TYR A 254 -24.64 -3.86 6.66
C TYR A 254 -23.93 -5.05 5.98
N PHE A 255 -24.11 -6.28 6.48
CA PHE A 255 -23.60 -7.46 5.79
C PHE A 255 -24.61 -7.84 4.71
N GLN A 256 -24.15 -7.86 3.45
CA GLN A 256 -24.95 -8.27 2.31
C GLN A 256 -25.17 -9.79 2.32
N ARG A 257 -24.11 -10.55 2.62
CA ARG A 257 -24.09 -12.01 2.69
C ARG A 257 -22.81 -12.52 3.35
N VAL A 258 -22.83 -13.77 3.79
CA VAL A 258 -21.67 -14.42 4.40
C VAL A 258 -21.47 -15.81 3.82
N GLU A 259 -20.24 -16.15 3.49
CA GLU A 259 -19.88 -17.43 2.88
C GLU A 259 -18.73 -18.12 3.60
N PHE A 260 -18.70 -19.45 3.50
CA PHE A 260 -17.52 -20.23 3.82
C PHE A 260 -16.46 -20.04 2.74
N ALA A 261 -15.22 -19.70 3.14
CA ALA A 261 -14.13 -19.42 2.21
C ALA A 261 -13.71 -20.64 1.37
N LYS A 262 -13.98 -21.86 1.87
CA LYS A 262 -13.54 -23.12 1.26
C LYS A 262 -14.31 -23.46 -0.02
N ASP A 263 -15.64 -23.38 0.05
CA ASP A 263 -16.54 -23.85 -1.01
C ASP A 263 -17.52 -22.78 -1.48
N ARG A 264 -17.46 -21.59 -0.88
CA ARG A 264 -18.34 -20.44 -1.18
C ARG A 264 -19.80 -20.70 -0.90
N SER A 265 -20.11 -21.76 -0.14
CA SER A 265 -21.46 -22.00 0.33
C SER A 265 -21.89 -20.88 1.29
N PRO A 266 -23.16 -20.44 1.23
CA PRO A 266 -23.66 -19.43 2.15
C PRO A 266 -23.69 -19.99 3.58
N VAL A 267 -23.41 -19.11 4.55
CA VAL A 267 -23.66 -19.40 5.96
C VAL A 267 -25.17 -19.30 6.20
N ALA A 268 -25.74 -20.28 6.92
CA ALA A 268 -27.17 -20.31 7.21
C ALA A 268 -27.66 -19.02 7.88
N GLY A 269 -28.73 -18.43 7.34
CA GLY A 269 -29.28 -17.14 7.78
C GLY A 269 -28.55 -15.91 7.22
N TRP A 270 -27.53 -16.11 6.37
CA TRP A 270 -26.72 -15.06 5.73
C TRP A 270 -26.56 -15.29 4.22
N GLU A 271 -27.52 -15.96 3.61
CA GLU A 271 -27.53 -16.31 2.18
C GLU A 271 -27.50 -15.05 1.28
N GLY A 272 -28.05 -13.94 1.78
CA GLY A 272 -28.16 -12.66 1.10
C GLY A 272 -29.10 -12.67 -0.11
N ALA A 273 -29.25 -11.50 -0.73
CA ALA A 273 -29.76 -11.44 -2.10
C ALA A 273 -28.62 -11.87 -3.04
N GLY A 274 -28.91 -12.74 -4.01
CA GLY A 274 -27.95 -13.34 -4.94
C GLY A 274 -27.03 -12.34 -5.68
N PRO A 275 -26.03 -12.86 -6.42
CA PRO A 275 -24.68 -12.33 -6.48
C PRO A 275 -24.56 -10.90 -7.07
N VAL A 276 -23.82 -10.05 -6.36
CA VAL A 276 -23.00 -9.01 -7.01
C VAL A 276 -21.96 -9.74 -7.84
N VAL A 277 -22.17 -9.76 -9.15
CA VAL A 277 -21.19 -10.24 -10.13
C VAL A 277 -19.89 -9.46 -9.89
N PRO A 278 -18.72 -10.12 -9.68
CA PRO A 278 -17.44 -9.43 -9.62
C PRO A 278 -17.31 -8.60 -10.90
N ARG A 279 -17.44 -7.29 -10.78
CA ARG A 279 -17.34 -6.40 -11.93
C ARG A 279 -15.88 -6.44 -12.35
N GLU A 280 -15.62 -6.87 -13.59
CA GLU A 280 -14.29 -6.76 -14.18
C GLU A 280 -13.82 -5.31 -13.97
N LEU A 281 -12.68 -5.16 -13.29
CA LEU A 281 -12.05 -3.86 -13.13
C LEU A 281 -11.93 -3.23 -14.51
N PRO A 282 -12.39 -1.99 -14.73
CA PRO A 282 -12.23 -1.34 -16.02
C PRO A 282 -10.74 -1.36 -16.36
N ALA A 283 -10.43 -1.94 -17.53
CA ALA A 283 -9.10 -1.88 -18.09
C ALA A 283 -8.66 -0.41 -18.05
N GLN A 284 -7.54 -0.16 -17.37
CA GLN A 284 -6.97 1.19 -17.27
C GLN A 284 -6.87 1.75 -18.69
N PRO A 285 -7.43 2.95 -18.97
CA PRO A 285 -7.44 3.47 -20.32
C PRO A 285 -5.99 3.60 -20.80
N SER A 286 -5.68 2.86 -21.86
CA SER A 286 -4.49 3.11 -22.67
C SER A 286 -4.65 4.52 -23.23
N GLN A 287 -3.83 5.46 -22.76
CA GLN A 287 -3.80 6.81 -23.30
C GLN A 287 -3.33 6.75 -24.76
N SER A 288 -4.29 6.74 -25.68
CA SER A 288 -4.12 7.22 -27.03
C SER A 288 -4.03 8.74 -26.96
N ILE A 289 -2.82 9.30 -27.05
CA ILE A 289 -2.63 10.73 -27.24
C ILE A 289 -2.92 11.02 -28.71
N GLN A 290 -4.07 11.62 -28.98
CA GLN A 290 -4.29 12.42 -30.17
C GLN A 290 -4.22 13.91 -29.80
N GLY A 291 -3.36 14.62 -30.54
CA GLY A 291 -3.57 16.00 -30.95
C GLY A 291 -2.91 17.07 -30.08
N LEU A 292 -2.00 17.84 -30.68
CA LEU A 292 -2.18 19.29 -30.84
C LEU A 292 -1.11 19.89 -31.78
N ALA A 293 -1.60 20.78 -32.65
CA ALA A 293 -0.91 21.66 -33.60
C ALA A 293 0.13 22.60 -32.90
N VAL A 294 0.99 23.40 -33.53
CA VAL A 294 0.78 24.43 -34.58
C VAL A 294 2.15 24.96 -35.11
N ALA A 295 2.14 25.54 -36.33
CA ALA A 295 2.91 26.73 -36.81
C ALA A 295 4.46 26.62 -37.00
N GLU A 296 5.17 27.20 -38.00
CA GLU A 296 4.92 28.29 -38.97
C GLU A 296 6.03 28.31 -40.09
N VAL A 297 5.61 28.55 -41.35
CA VAL A 297 6.04 29.61 -42.32
C VAL A 297 7.37 29.53 -43.14
N TYR A 298 7.21 30.02 -44.39
CA TYR A 298 8.11 30.40 -45.52
C TYR A 298 8.31 29.31 -46.59
N SER A 299 8.14 29.53 -47.91
CA SER A 299 7.95 30.76 -48.70
C SER A 299 7.40 30.41 -50.11
N SER A 300 6.52 31.28 -50.62
CA SER A 300 6.27 31.69 -52.01
C SER A 300 6.88 30.90 -53.20
N ALA A 301 6.03 30.50 -54.15
CA ALA A 301 6.21 30.86 -55.57
C ALA A 301 4.91 30.58 -56.35
N SER A 302 4.47 31.60 -57.07
CA SER A 302 3.27 31.74 -57.88
C SER A 302 3.48 31.30 -59.33
N GLU A 303 2.55 30.49 -59.86
CA GLU A 303 1.97 30.45 -61.24
C GLU A 303 2.90 30.32 -62.48
N PRO A 304 2.39 30.10 -63.72
CA PRO A 304 0.98 30.00 -64.18
C PRO A 304 0.64 28.81 -65.11
N SER A 305 -0.68 28.72 -65.41
CA SER A 305 -1.37 28.22 -66.61
C SER A 305 -1.09 26.82 -67.16
#